data_AF-A0A834R9K0-F1
#
_entry.id   AF-A0A834R9K0-F1
#
_cell.length_a   1.000
_cell.length_b   1.000
_cell.length_c   1.000
_cell.angle_alpha   90.00
_cell.angle_beta   90.00
_cell.angle_gamma   90.00
#
_symmetry.space_group_name_H-M   'P 1'
#
loop_
_entity.id
_entity.type
_entity.pdbx_description
1 polymer ?
#
loop_
_entity_poly.entity_id
_entity_poly.type
_entity_poly.pdbx_seq_one_letter_code
_entity_poly.pdbx_strand_id
1 'polypeptide(L)'
;MFNCHEVFKDCATILVPRESVSKLGQNQSVLNIEGKLIHPEDVKNFDNPQQNFMIFQCFEPNIYLKQVLNNSLINRFLKKCEVIVHFTKSRYLKDPLYQDFLAQTPSAKHLLIKETNPSLSNRSSCRFQFQLNHLDSKYQYIFRSNPAAFDSSDPSHGLSLERVPKQLTLNDALRYNDGSERDGLEESVKNLRAKQSSLPANQYKSAIIKDLRVKKIDLIPVKHCAFAYGLAITSNNNFRYVYSGDTEPCDSLLKFARTNFHSTQSEAIEVSRLMRAKFTILTHFSQRYGKLPYIAEMNRSNIGIAFDNMRLDPTDLPRIPLLNEPLKVMYAKHLERIRLRAETYQRKYSHEN
;
A
#
# COMPACT_ATOMS: atom_id res chain seq x y z
N MET A 1 20.94 -19.60 23.47
CA MET A 1 21.11 -19.20 24.89
C MET A 1 20.17 -18.06 25.17
N PHE A 2 19.38 -18.13 26.23
CA PHE A 2 18.71 -16.98 26.85
C PHE A 2 18.98 -17.11 28.34
N ASN A 3 19.86 -16.26 28.87
CA ASN A 3 20.20 -16.24 30.29
C ASN A 3 19.50 -15.04 30.93
N CYS A 4 18.96 -15.23 32.13
CA CYS A 4 18.21 -14.20 32.82
C CYS A 4 19.16 -13.06 33.27
N HIS A 5 19.03 -11.90 32.65
CA HIS A 5 19.25 -10.65 33.38
C HIS A 5 18.00 -10.42 34.20
N GLU A 6 18.07 -10.64 35.52
CA GLU A 6 17.03 -10.15 36.42
C GLU A 6 17.01 -8.62 36.33
N VAL A 7 15.88 -8.04 35.90
CA VAL A 7 15.72 -6.60 35.89
C VAL A 7 15.51 -6.16 37.35
N PHE A 8 16.23 -5.14 37.77
CA PHE A 8 15.99 -4.50 39.06
C PHE A 8 15.05 -3.29 38.87
N LYS A 9 14.20 -3.05 39.86
CA LYS A 9 13.61 -1.72 40.12
C LYS A 9 14.74 -0.69 40.18
N ASP A 10 14.43 0.58 39.97
CA ASP A 10 15.47 1.60 40.01
C ASP A 10 16.14 1.72 41.39
N CYS A 11 17.30 1.10 41.51
CA CYS A 11 18.16 1.13 42.67
C CYS A 11 18.61 2.55 43.04
N ALA A 12 18.60 3.51 42.10
CA ALA A 12 18.89 4.91 42.41
C ALA A 12 17.75 5.58 43.20
N THR A 13 16.49 5.32 42.84
CA THR A 13 15.29 5.82 43.55
C THR A 13 15.24 5.40 45.03
N ILE A 14 15.86 4.27 45.40
CA ILE A 14 15.99 3.80 46.81
C ILE A 14 17.40 3.98 47.40
N LEU A 15 18.25 4.77 46.74
CA LEU A 15 19.59 5.14 47.20
C LEU A 15 20.55 3.97 47.46
N VAL A 16 20.46 2.89 46.68
CA VAL A 16 21.44 1.79 46.73
C VAL A 16 22.74 2.20 46.02
N PRO A 17 23.92 2.07 46.65
CA PRO A 17 25.20 2.40 46.02
C PRO A 17 25.46 1.58 44.75
N ARG A 18 25.92 2.24 43.68
CA ARG A 18 25.99 1.68 42.32
C ARG A 18 26.92 0.46 42.24
N GLU A 19 28.01 0.49 42.99
CA GLU A 19 28.99 -0.58 43.16
C GLU A 19 28.46 -1.80 43.95
N SER A 20 27.35 -1.64 44.68
CA SER A 20 26.69 -2.71 45.43
C SER A 20 25.52 -3.35 44.69
N VAL A 21 25.04 -2.77 43.58
CA VAL A 21 23.97 -3.35 42.73
C VAL A 21 24.37 -4.72 42.18
N SER A 22 25.66 -4.95 41.92
CA SER A 22 26.21 -6.24 41.48
C SER A 22 26.00 -7.37 42.50
N LYS A 23 25.99 -7.05 43.81
CA LYS A 23 25.80 -8.01 44.90
C LYS A 23 24.33 -8.43 45.04
N LEU A 24 23.40 -7.51 44.80
CA LEU A 24 21.97 -7.83 44.68
C LEU A 24 21.72 -8.79 43.50
N GLY A 25 22.43 -8.61 42.38
CA GLY A 25 22.51 -9.56 41.26
C GLY A 25 23.16 -10.91 41.57
N GLN A 26 23.74 -11.09 42.77
CA GLN A 26 24.30 -12.34 43.28
C GLN A 26 23.47 -12.90 44.46
N ASN A 27 22.21 -12.43 44.61
CA ASN A 27 21.32 -12.74 45.74
C ASN A 27 21.86 -12.34 47.13
N GLN A 28 22.79 -11.38 47.21
CA GLN A 28 23.27 -10.84 48.48
C GLN A 28 22.51 -9.56 48.85
N SER A 29 22.18 -9.41 50.14
CA SER A 29 21.54 -8.19 50.66
C SER A 29 22.59 -7.10 50.90
N VAL A 30 22.22 -5.83 50.73
CA VAL A 30 23.14 -4.67 50.84
C VAL A 30 22.51 -3.53 51.64
N LEU A 31 23.33 -2.63 52.16
CA LEU A 31 22.84 -1.38 52.76
C LEU A 31 22.63 -0.31 51.67
N ASN A 32 21.57 0.47 51.77
CA ASN A 32 21.44 1.73 51.03
C ASN A 32 22.26 2.85 51.71
N ILE A 33 22.35 4.03 51.07
CA ILE A 33 23.12 5.19 51.59
C ILE A 33 22.59 5.68 52.96
N GLU A 34 21.32 5.41 53.28
CA GLU A 34 20.68 5.77 54.55
C GLU A 34 20.89 4.72 55.65
N GLY A 35 21.63 3.64 55.38
CA GLY A 35 21.88 2.55 56.33
C GLY A 35 20.74 1.53 56.45
N LYS A 36 19.71 1.60 55.59
CA LYS A 36 18.64 0.59 55.53
C LYS A 36 19.15 -0.66 54.81
N LEU A 37 18.87 -1.85 55.37
CA LEU A 37 19.09 -3.12 54.68
C LEU A 37 18.07 -3.32 53.55
N ILE A 38 18.58 -3.67 52.37
CA ILE A 38 17.84 -3.96 51.15
C ILE A 38 18.14 -5.40 50.74
N HIS A 39 17.10 -6.24 50.67
CA HIS A 39 17.19 -7.61 50.18
C HIS A 39 17.03 -7.65 48.66
N PRO A 40 17.56 -8.67 47.95
CA PRO A 40 17.31 -8.84 46.52
C PRO A 40 15.83 -8.84 46.16
N GLU A 41 14.97 -9.37 47.02
CA GLU A 41 13.52 -9.45 46.82
C GLU A 41 12.80 -8.09 46.84
N ASP A 42 13.35 -7.11 47.57
CA ASP A 42 12.83 -5.72 47.58
C ASP A 42 13.00 -5.07 46.20
N VAL A 43 14.11 -5.37 45.53
CA VAL A 43 14.60 -4.67 44.33
C VAL A 43 14.40 -5.43 43.03
N LYS A 44 14.23 -6.75 43.03
CA LYS A 44 13.90 -7.46 41.79
C LYS A 44 12.59 -6.90 41.23
N ASN A 45 12.61 -6.50 39.96
CA ASN A 45 11.39 -6.58 39.19
C ASN A 45 11.13 -8.08 39.00
N PHE A 46 10.09 -8.57 39.65
CA PHE A 46 9.38 -9.70 39.09
C PHE A 46 8.83 -9.22 37.75
N ASP A 47 9.49 -9.59 36.65
CA ASP A 47 9.02 -9.39 35.27
C ASP A 47 7.80 -10.31 35.00
N ASN A 48 6.76 -10.14 35.82
CA ASN A 48 5.38 -10.35 35.42
C ASN A 48 5.00 -9.13 34.56
N PRO A 49 4.99 -9.23 33.22
CA PRO A 49 4.25 -8.25 32.44
C PRO A 49 2.81 -8.26 32.97
N GLN A 50 2.23 -7.07 33.19
CA GLN A 50 0.86 -6.93 33.71
C GLN A 50 -0.20 -7.62 32.82
N GLN A 51 0.18 -7.95 31.59
CA GLN A 51 -0.60 -8.76 30.67
C GLN A 51 0.33 -9.58 29.76
N ASN A 52 0.10 -10.90 29.67
CA ASN A 52 0.83 -11.79 28.77
C ASN A 52 0.22 -11.79 27.36
N PHE A 53 1.05 -11.47 26.36
CA PHE A 53 0.66 -11.44 24.95
C PHE A 53 1.38 -12.53 24.13
N MET A 54 0.65 -13.14 23.19
CA MET A 54 1.24 -13.80 22.02
C MET A 54 0.81 -13.08 20.74
N ILE A 55 1.73 -12.84 19.81
CA ILE A 55 1.46 -12.25 18.50
C ILE A 55 1.99 -13.20 17.44
N PHE A 56 1.15 -13.62 16.49
CA PHE A 56 1.56 -14.53 15.43
C PHE A 56 0.80 -14.31 14.11
N GLN A 57 1.35 -14.87 13.04
CA GLN A 57 0.77 -14.81 11.70
C GLN A 57 0.49 -16.23 11.19
N CYS A 58 -0.76 -16.47 10.78
CA CYS A 58 -1.23 -17.77 10.31
C CYS A 58 -1.66 -17.66 8.85
N PHE A 59 -0.74 -18.00 7.95
CA PHE A 59 -0.96 -18.06 6.50
C PHE A 59 -1.61 -19.37 6.04
N GLU A 60 -1.39 -20.49 6.75
CA GLU A 60 -2.01 -21.80 6.50
C GLU A 60 -2.17 -22.61 7.80
N PRO A 61 -3.38 -22.94 8.27
CA PRO A 61 -3.58 -23.65 9.54
C PRO A 61 -2.83 -24.98 9.66
N ASN A 62 -2.92 -25.81 8.62
CA ASN A 62 -2.32 -27.16 8.57
C ASN A 62 -0.80 -27.18 8.71
N ILE A 63 -0.11 -26.09 8.37
CA ILE A 63 1.33 -25.93 8.55
C ILE A 63 1.60 -25.19 9.87
N TYR A 64 1.06 -23.99 10.04
CA TYR A 64 1.46 -23.07 11.11
C TYR A 64 0.89 -23.45 12.47
N LEU A 65 -0.43 -23.70 12.57
CA LEU A 65 -1.06 -24.04 13.86
C LEU A 65 -0.62 -25.43 14.34
N LYS A 66 -0.45 -26.39 13.43
CA LYS A 66 0.08 -27.71 13.76
C LYS A 66 1.45 -27.65 14.44
N GLN A 67 2.35 -26.78 13.97
CA GLN A 67 3.66 -26.57 14.61
C GLN A 67 3.55 -25.82 15.95
N VAL A 68 2.67 -24.82 16.04
CA VAL A 68 2.42 -24.06 17.28
C VAL A 68 1.84 -24.95 18.40
N LEU A 69 0.88 -25.81 18.09
CA LEU A 69 0.24 -26.71 19.05
C LEU A 69 1.17 -27.83 19.53
N ASN A 70 1.96 -28.41 18.61
CA ASN A 70 2.91 -29.48 18.91
C ASN A 70 4.17 -28.99 19.67
N ASN A 71 4.49 -27.70 19.63
CA ASN A 71 5.66 -27.15 20.30
C ASN A 71 5.40 -26.99 21.81
N SER A 72 6.03 -27.83 22.63
CA SER A 72 5.84 -27.87 24.08
C SER A 72 6.19 -26.56 24.82
N LEU A 73 7.15 -25.78 24.31
CA LEU A 73 7.51 -24.48 24.88
C LEU A 73 6.42 -23.44 24.58
N ILE A 74 5.93 -23.40 23.34
CA ILE A 74 4.86 -22.49 22.94
C ILE A 74 3.54 -22.88 23.63
N ASN A 75 3.21 -24.17 23.71
CA ASN A 75 2.02 -24.68 24.42
C ASN A 75 2.04 -24.32 25.93
N ARG A 76 3.23 -24.37 26.57
CA ARG A 76 3.42 -23.92 27.96
C ARG A 76 3.24 -22.40 28.14
N PHE A 77 3.52 -21.60 27.11
CA PHE A 77 3.34 -20.14 27.13
C PHE A 77 1.91 -19.71 26.75
N LEU A 78 1.28 -20.38 25.77
CA LEU A 78 -0.11 -20.17 25.34
C LEU A 78 -1.10 -20.20 26.52
N LYS A 79 -0.94 -21.17 27.42
CA LYS A 79 -1.76 -21.32 28.64
C LYS A 79 -1.58 -20.21 29.68
N LYS A 80 -0.63 -19.29 29.47
CA LYS A 80 -0.44 -18.07 30.26
C LYS A 80 -0.87 -16.80 29.53
N CYS A 81 -1.18 -16.87 28.23
CA CYS A 81 -1.54 -15.69 27.45
C CYS A 81 -2.96 -15.20 27.82
N GLU A 82 -3.07 -13.92 28.16
CA GLU A 82 -4.35 -13.25 28.36
C GLU A 82 -4.85 -12.58 27.10
N VAL A 83 -3.95 -12.30 26.15
CA VAL A 83 -4.27 -11.76 24.83
C VAL A 83 -3.47 -12.52 23.77
N ILE A 84 -4.15 -12.95 22.71
CA ILE A 84 -3.52 -13.53 21.53
C ILE A 84 -3.90 -12.68 20.32
N VAL A 85 -2.91 -12.22 19.55
CA VAL A 85 -3.08 -11.39 18.37
C VAL A 85 -2.83 -12.23 17.12
N HIS A 86 -3.84 -12.32 16.27
CA HIS A 86 -3.89 -13.21 15.12
C HIS A 86 -3.85 -12.40 13.83
N PHE A 87 -2.72 -12.39 13.12
CA PHE A 87 -2.69 -11.95 11.72
C PHE A 87 -3.08 -13.13 10.83
N THR A 88 -4.29 -13.15 10.28
CA THR A 88 -4.81 -14.31 9.52
C THR A 88 -5.89 -13.93 8.51
N LYS A 89 -6.21 -14.81 7.54
CA LYS A 89 -7.36 -14.60 6.64
C LYS A 89 -8.67 -15.08 7.27
N SER A 90 -9.79 -14.37 7.09
CA SER A 90 -11.07 -14.74 7.74
C SER A 90 -11.55 -16.16 7.42
N ARG A 91 -11.18 -16.70 6.25
CA ARG A 91 -11.48 -18.09 5.83
C ARG A 91 -10.88 -19.13 6.77
N TYR A 92 -9.72 -18.86 7.38
CA TYR A 92 -9.00 -19.82 8.23
C TYR A 92 -9.62 -19.97 9.62
N LEU A 93 -10.44 -19.02 10.08
CA LEU A 93 -11.19 -19.17 11.33
C LEU A 93 -12.17 -20.36 11.28
N LYS A 94 -12.55 -20.83 10.09
CA LYS A 94 -13.43 -22.00 9.89
C LYS A 94 -12.67 -23.32 9.77
N ASP A 95 -11.34 -23.30 9.81
CA ASP A 95 -10.51 -24.51 9.76
C ASP A 95 -10.56 -25.24 11.13
N PRO A 96 -10.75 -26.57 11.17
CA PRO A 96 -10.80 -27.32 12.42
C PRO A 96 -9.60 -27.07 13.34
N LEU A 97 -8.37 -27.00 12.82
CA LEU A 97 -7.18 -26.75 13.63
C LEU A 97 -7.16 -25.32 14.23
N TYR A 98 -7.87 -24.39 13.60
CA TYR A 98 -8.07 -23.05 14.14
C TYR A 98 -9.09 -23.05 15.28
N GLN A 99 -10.19 -23.78 15.12
CA GLN A 99 -11.17 -23.98 16.19
C GLN A 99 -10.53 -24.70 17.39
N ASP A 100 -9.74 -25.75 17.15
CA ASP A 100 -8.98 -26.48 18.18
C ASP A 100 -7.97 -25.57 18.91
N PHE A 101 -7.32 -24.64 18.21
CA PHE A 101 -6.40 -23.67 18.81
C PHE A 101 -7.14 -22.69 19.73
N LEU A 102 -8.28 -22.13 19.27
CA LEU A 102 -9.12 -21.24 20.06
C LEU A 102 -9.69 -21.96 21.29
N ALA A 103 -10.18 -23.19 21.12
CA ALA A 103 -10.70 -24.02 22.20
C ALA A 103 -9.64 -24.42 23.26
N GLN A 104 -8.36 -24.45 22.87
CA GLN A 104 -7.24 -24.67 23.81
C GLN A 104 -6.79 -23.41 24.55
N THR A 105 -7.29 -22.23 24.19
CA THR A 105 -6.91 -20.94 24.81
C THR A 105 -8.11 -20.11 25.31
N PRO A 106 -9.13 -20.72 25.96
CA PRO A 106 -10.43 -20.08 26.24
C PRO A 106 -10.36 -18.93 27.27
N SER A 107 -9.26 -18.81 28.01
CA SER A 107 -8.99 -17.70 28.94
C SER A 107 -8.41 -16.46 28.27
N ALA A 108 -8.01 -16.54 26.98
CA ALA A 108 -7.38 -15.46 26.25
C ALA A 108 -8.39 -14.59 25.49
N LYS A 109 -8.09 -13.29 25.36
CA LYS A 109 -8.78 -12.36 24.48
C LYS A 109 -8.15 -12.43 23.09
N HIS A 110 -8.93 -12.85 22.09
CA HIS A 110 -8.45 -13.06 20.73
C HIS A 110 -8.63 -11.79 19.87
N LEU A 111 -7.53 -11.04 19.65
CA LEU A 111 -7.50 -9.90 18.74
C LEU A 111 -7.27 -10.39 17.30
N LEU A 112 -8.32 -10.39 16.50
CA LEU A 112 -8.27 -10.87 15.11
C LEU A 112 -7.96 -9.71 14.14
N ILE A 113 -6.83 -9.80 13.44
CA ILE A 113 -6.38 -8.85 12.41
C ILE A 113 -6.42 -9.57 11.06
N LYS A 114 -7.39 -9.16 10.22
CA LYS A 114 -7.80 -9.84 8.99
C LYS A 114 -8.04 -8.85 7.87
N GLU A 115 -8.19 -9.35 6.64
CA GLU A 115 -8.58 -8.59 5.45
C GLU A 115 -9.98 -7.93 5.56
N THR A 116 -10.80 -8.38 6.52
CA THR A 116 -12.14 -7.85 6.78
C THR A 116 -12.17 -6.70 7.80
N ASN A 117 -11.09 -6.45 8.55
CA ASN A 117 -11.05 -5.38 9.54
C ASN A 117 -11.11 -4.00 8.87
N PRO A 118 -11.89 -3.03 9.41
CA PRO A 118 -11.97 -1.69 8.84
C PRO A 118 -10.63 -0.96 8.96
N SER A 119 -10.17 -0.36 7.86
CA SER A 119 -8.93 0.42 7.81
C SER A 119 -9.17 1.81 7.24
N LEU A 120 -8.50 2.81 7.82
CA LEU A 120 -8.42 4.18 7.31
C LEU A 120 -7.14 4.43 6.47
N SER A 121 -6.38 3.39 6.16
CA SER A 121 -5.28 3.45 5.18
C SER A 121 -5.79 4.09 3.89
N ASN A 122 -5.07 5.11 3.41
CA ASN A 122 -5.42 5.95 2.25
C ASN A 122 -6.53 7.01 2.44
N ARG A 123 -6.93 7.37 3.69
CA ARG A 123 -7.88 8.49 3.97
C ARG A 123 -7.60 9.77 3.16
N SER A 124 -6.33 10.11 2.94
CA SER A 124 -5.91 11.24 2.09
C SER A 124 -6.34 11.09 0.63
N SER A 125 -6.13 9.90 0.04
CA SER A 125 -6.58 9.56 -1.32
C SER A 125 -8.11 9.48 -1.39
N CYS A 126 -8.78 8.90 -0.39
CA CYS A 126 -10.25 8.89 -0.31
C CYS A 126 -10.82 10.31 -0.37
N ARG A 127 -10.26 11.23 0.42
CA ARG A 127 -10.64 12.65 0.38
C ARG A 127 -10.35 13.28 -0.98
N PHE A 128 -9.20 12.97 -1.58
CA PHE A 128 -8.83 13.52 -2.88
C PHE A 128 -9.80 13.08 -3.99
N GLN A 129 -10.17 11.80 -4.05
CA GLN A 129 -11.19 11.29 -4.97
C GLN A 129 -12.56 11.91 -4.73
N PHE A 130 -12.99 12.01 -3.46
CA PHE A 130 -14.23 12.70 -3.10
C PHE A 130 -14.24 14.16 -3.61
N GLN A 131 -13.10 14.86 -3.52
CA GLN A 131 -12.94 16.21 -4.06
C GLN A 131 -12.99 16.25 -5.60
N LEU A 132 -12.41 15.28 -6.32
CA LEU A 132 -12.53 15.17 -7.78
C LEU A 132 -13.99 14.92 -8.22
N ASN A 133 -14.70 14.03 -7.52
CA ASN A 133 -16.08 13.65 -7.83
C ASN A 133 -17.09 14.82 -7.68
N HIS A 134 -16.71 15.91 -6.99
CA HIS A 134 -17.49 17.14 -6.92
C HIS A 134 -17.24 18.11 -8.09
N LEU A 135 -16.17 17.91 -8.88
CA LEU A 135 -15.87 18.71 -10.07
C LEU A 135 -16.51 18.14 -11.34
N ASP A 136 -16.48 16.82 -11.50
CA ASP A 136 -17.21 16.11 -12.56
C ASP A 136 -17.68 14.74 -12.04
N SER A 137 -18.99 14.49 -12.10
CA SER A 137 -19.62 13.27 -11.62
C SER A 137 -19.25 12.03 -12.43
N LYS A 138 -18.63 12.16 -13.60
CA LYS A 138 -18.13 11.00 -14.38
C LYS A 138 -16.91 10.33 -13.74
N TYR A 139 -16.29 10.95 -12.74
CA TYR A 139 -15.12 10.42 -12.02
C TYR A 139 -15.46 9.43 -10.88
N GLN A 140 -16.76 9.18 -10.63
CA GLN A 140 -17.34 8.36 -9.55
C GLN A 140 -16.67 6.99 -9.28
N TYR A 141 -15.55 6.97 -8.54
CA TYR A 141 -14.91 5.76 -8.03
C TYR A 141 -14.26 5.96 -6.65
N ILE A 142 -13.58 4.96 -6.10
CA ILE A 142 -14.20 3.95 -5.23
C ILE A 142 -13.50 4.02 -3.87
N PHE A 143 -14.26 4.25 -2.79
CA PHE A 143 -13.91 3.79 -1.44
C PHE A 143 -15.19 3.47 -0.67
N ARG A 144 -15.83 2.33 -0.99
CA ARG A 144 -16.73 1.69 -0.02
C ARG A 144 -15.84 1.04 1.04
N SER A 145 -15.97 1.46 2.30
CA SER A 145 -15.67 0.57 3.42
C SER A 145 -16.44 -0.73 3.23
N ASN A 146 -15.84 -1.88 3.56
CA ASN A 146 -16.42 -3.18 3.30
C ASN A 146 -17.81 -3.29 3.94
N PRO A 147 -18.92 -3.44 3.18
CA PRO A 147 -20.26 -3.50 3.76
C PRO A 147 -20.43 -4.68 4.72
N ALA A 148 -19.66 -5.76 4.55
CA ALA A 148 -19.64 -6.90 5.48
C ALA A 148 -18.97 -6.61 6.84
N ALA A 149 -18.54 -5.37 7.10
CA ALA A 149 -18.15 -4.88 8.43
C ALA A 149 -19.27 -4.09 9.13
N PHE A 150 -20.39 -3.82 8.44
CA PHE A 150 -21.64 -3.34 9.04
C PHE A 150 -22.59 -4.53 9.18
N ASP A 151 -22.54 -5.22 10.31
CA ASP A 151 -23.66 -6.06 10.73
C ASP A 151 -24.80 -5.13 11.20
N SER A 152 -26.03 -5.39 10.74
CA SER A 152 -27.19 -4.52 11.01
C SER A 152 -27.82 -4.76 12.38
N SER A 153 -27.05 -5.33 13.31
CA SER A 153 -27.47 -5.69 14.67
C SER A 153 -27.11 -4.63 15.72
N ASP A 154 -26.15 -3.74 15.44
CA ASP A 154 -25.77 -2.63 16.32
C ASP A 154 -26.59 -1.37 15.99
N PRO A 155 -27.40 -0.83 16.92
CA PRO A 155 -28.22 0.36 16.68
C PRO A 155 -27.43 1.68 16.77
N SER A 156 -26.11 1.65 17.00
CA SER A 156 -25.29 2.85 17.16
C SER A 156 -24.55 3.26 15.87
N HIS A 157 -24.71 4.55 15.51
CA HIS A 157 -23.96 5.31 14.50
C HIS A 157 -24.25 5.10 12.99
N GLY A 158 -25.00 6.06 12.43
CA GLY A 158 -24.40 6.97 11.43
C GLY A 158 -24.62 6.72 9.93
N LEU A 159 -25.56 7.47 9.34
CA LEU A 159 -25.69 7.76 7.89
C LEU A 159 -25.73 6.56 6.93
N SER A 160 -26.93 6.06 6.65
CA SER A 160 -27.14 5.08 5.57
C SER A 160 -26.69 5.60 4.20
N LEU A 161 -25.83 4.81 3.54
CA LEU A 161 -25.32 5.04 2.18
C LEU A 161 -26.04 4.21 1.11
N GLU A 162 -27.23 3.68 1.40
CA GLU A 162 -27.99 2.76 0.52
C GLU A 162 -28.36 3.36 -0.84
N ARG A 163 -28.34 4.70 -0.99
CA ARG A 163 -28.63 5.38 -2.27
C ARG A 163 -27.44 5.45 -3.23
N VAL A 164 -26.26 4.92 -2.87
CA VAL A 164 -25.11 4.83 -3.78
C VAL A 164 -25.26 3.62 -4.71
N PRO A 165 -25.25 3.79 -6.05
CA PRO A 165 -25.40 2.69 -7.00
C PRO A 165 -24.39 1.54 -6.82
N LYS A 166 -24.82 0.30 -7.13
CA LYS A 166 -23.98 -0.90 -7.14
C LYS A 166 -23.05 -0.91 -8.37
N GLN A 167 -22.06 -0.03 -8.42
CA GLN A 167 -20.91 -0.14 -9.33
C GLN A 167 -19.74 -0.84 -8.65
N LEU A 168 -18.92 -1.56 -9.44
CA LEU A 168 -17.79 -2.37 -8.98
C LEU A 168 -16.89 -1.61 -8.01
N THR A 169 -16.69 -2.18 -6.83
CA THR A 169 -15.65 -1.75 -5.89
C THR A 169 -14.25 -2.19 -6.36
N LEU A 170 -13.20 -1.77 -5.63
CA LEU A 170 -11.85 -2.28 -5.85
C LEU A 170 -11.79 -3.78 -5.55
N ASN A 171 -12.56 -4.27 -4.57
CA ASN A 171 -12.66 -5.69 -4.24
C ASN A 171 -13.38 -6.49 -5.32
N ASP A 172 -14.36 -5.89 -6.02
CA ASP A 172 -15.02 -6.53 -7.17
C ASP A 172 -14.12 -6.52 -8.41
N ALA A 173 -13.37 -5.43 -8.62
CA ALA A 173 -12.30 -5.36 -9.63
C ALA A 173 -11.10 -6.28 -9.29
N LEU A 174 -10.97 -6.68 -8.02
CA LEU A 174 -10.06 -7.70 -7.50
C LEU A 174 -10.78 -9.04 -7.23
N ARG A 175 -11.86 -9.35 -7.96
CA ARG A 175 -12.47 -10.69 -7.99
C ARG A 175 -12.70 -11.19 -9.42
N TYR A 176 -12.81 -12.51 -9.57
CA TYR A 176 -13.35 -13.15 -10.77
C TYR A 176 -14.89 -13.21 -10.69
N ASN A 177 -15.56 -13.52 -11.80
CA ASN A 177 -17.03 -13.61 -11.84
C ASN A 177 -17.59 -14.76 -10.97
N ASP A 178 -16.76 -15.71 -10.56
CA ASP A 178 -17.07 -16.78 -9.60
C ASP A 178 -16.91 -16.36 -8.12
N GLY A 179 -16.47 -15.12 -7.86
CA GLY A 179 -16.27 -14.57 -6.52
C GLY A 179 -14.88 -14.84 -5.90
N SER A 180 -14.00 -15.58 -6.56
CA SER A 180 -12.62 -15.81 -6.09
C SER A 180 -11.75 -14.54 -6.18
N GLU A 181 -10.81 -14.38 -5.26
CA GLU A 181 -10.00 -13.17 -5.11
C GLU A 181 -8.83 -13.11 -6.11
N ARG A 182 -8.62 -11.94 -6.72
CA ARG A 182 -7.44 -11.61 -7.54
C ARG A 182 -6.21 -11.25 -6.68
N ASP A 183 -5.91 -12.11 -5.69
CA ASP A 183 -4.49 -12.39 -5.34
C ASP A 183 -3.76 -12.98 -6.57
N GLY A 184 -4.53 -13.47 -7.54
CA GLY A 184 -4.08 -14.00 -8.82
C GLY A 184 -3.35 -13.04 -9.77
N LEU A 185 -2.51 -12.10 -9.30
CA LEU A 185 -1.35 -11.73 -10.11
C LEU A 185 -0.41 -12.95 -10.19
N GLU A 186 -0.13 -13.60 -9.06
CA GLU A 186 0.67 -14.83 -9.03
C GLU A 186 -0.06 -16.01 -9.67
N GLU A 187 -1.35 -16.23 -9.35
CA GLU A 187 -2.14 -17.31 -9.95
C GLU A 187 -2.39 -17.09 -11.45
N SER A 188 -2.56 -15.84 -11.94
CA SER A 188 -2.62 -15.58 -13.39
C SER A 188 -1.25 -15.71 -14.04
N VAL A 189 -0.16 -15.28 -13.40
CA VAL A 189 1.21 -15.50 -13.93
C VAL A 189 1.53 -16.99 -13.97
N LYS A 190 1.09 -17.78 -12.99
CA LYS A 190 1.22 -19.25 -12.92
C LYS A 190 0.38 -19.94 -14.01
N ASN A 191 -0.87 -19.54 -14.20
CA ASN A 191 -1.74 -20.05 -15.28
C ASN A 191 -1.28 -19.60 -16.67
N LEU A 192 -0.75 -18.38 -16.81
CA LEU A 192 -0.12 -17.90 -18.04
C LEU A 192 1.17 -18.67 -18.30
N ARG A 193 2.02 -18.92 -17.30
CA ARG A 193 3.24 -19.75 -17.41
C ARG A 193 2.92 -21.20 -17.78
N ALA A 194 1.85 -21.78 -17.24
CA ALA A 194 1.36 -23.11 -17.61
C ALA A 194 0.78 -23.17 -19.03
N LYS A 195 0.31 -22.05 -19.58
CA LYS A 195 0.03 -21.87 -21.01
C LYS A 195 1.27 -21.48 -21.82
N GLN A 196 2.32 -20.95 -21.17
CA GLN A 196 3.57 -20.50 -21.78
C GLN A 196 4.51 -21.66 -22.13
N SER A 197 4.29 -22.83 -21.52
CA SER A 197 5.03 -24.06 -21.80
C SER A 197 4.49 -24.86 -23.01
N SER A 198 3.39 -24.44 -23.65
CA SER A 198 2.74 -25.23 -24.72
C SER A 198 2.69 -24.59 -26.11
N LEU A 199 2.93 -23.27 -26.25
CA LEU A 199 3.05 -22.61 -27.56
C LEU A 199 4.46 -22.02 -27.78
N PRO A 200 4.96 -21.92 -29.02
CA PRO A 200 6.21 -21.23 -29.32
C PRO A 200 6.05 -19.70 -29.26
N ALA A 201 7.14 -19.00 -28.90
CA ALA A 201 7.17 -17.55 -28.63
C ALA A 201 6.42 -16.69 -29.67
N ASN A 202 6.56 -17.01 -30.97
CA ASN A 202 5.98 -16.25 -32.07
C ASN A 202 4.44 -16.34 -32.16
N GLN A 203 3.81 -17.34 -31.54
CA GLN A 203 2.35 -17.51 -31.58
C GLN A 203 1.61 -16.70 -30.51
N TYR A 204 2.23 -16.43 -29.34
CA TYR A 204 1.58 -15.65 -28.27
C TYR A 204 1.18 -14.25 -28.71
N LYS A 205 2.03 -13.55 -29.49
CA LYS A 205 1.71 -12.19 -29.95
C LYS A 205 0.43 -12.18 -30.78
N SER A 206 0.25 -13.16 -31.67
CA SER A 206 -0.95 -13.31 -32.49
C SER A 206 -2.18 -13.72 -31.66
N ALA A 207 -2.02 -14.60 -30.67
CA ALA A 207 -3.10 -14.98 -29.75
C ALA A 207 -3.58 -13.79 -28.92
N ILE A 208 -2.67 -13.06 -28.28
CA ILE A 208 -2.99 -11.88 -27.45
C ILE A 208 -3.66 -10.78 -28.28
N ILE A 209 -3.19 -10.53 -29.51
CA ILE A 209 -3.80 -9.56 -30.43
C ILE A 209 -5.25 -9.96 -30.78
N LYS A 210 -5.50 -11.26 -31.05
CA LYS A 210 -6.83 -11.81 -31.33
C LYS A 210 -7.76 -11.73 -30.12
N ASP A 211 -7.29 -12.16 -28.94
CA ASP A 211 -8.09 -12.25 -27.72
C ASP A 211 -8.47 -10.87 -27.17
N LEU A 212 -7.54 -9.92 -27.21
CA LEU A 212 -7.80 -8.51 -26.86
C LEU A 212 -8.55 -7.74 -27.97
N ARG A 213 -8.80 -8.36 -29.13
CA ARG A 213 -9.50 -7.77 -30.30
C ARG A 213 -8.88 -6.45 -30.77
N VAL A 214 -7.56 -6.38 -30.79
CA VAL A 214 -6.78 -5.22 -31.27
C VAL A 214 -6.15 -5.50 -32.63
N LYS A 215 -5.75 -4.45 -33.34
CA LYS A 215 -5.13 -4.53 -34.67
C LYS A 215 -3.61 -4.74 -34.58
N LYS A 216 -2.96 -4.15 -33.57
CA LYS A 216 -1.52 -4.25 -33.35
C LYS A 216 -1.15 -4.00 -31.90
N ILE A 217 -0.13 -4.69 -31.42
CA ILE A 217 0.60 -4.38 -30.18
C ILE A 217 2.09 -4.33 -30.53
N ASP A 218 2.79 -3.29 -30.08
CA ASP A 218 4.24 -3.16 -30.21
C ASP A 218 4.86 -2.84 -28.85
N LEU A 219 5.97 -3.49 -28.55
CA LEU A 219 6.86 -3.14 -27.45
C LEU A 219 8.02 -2.35 -28.02
N ILE A 220 8.25 -1.16 -27.46
CA ILE A 220 9.28 -0.21 -27.89
C ILE A 220 10.38 -0.29 -26.83
N PRO A 221 11.64 -0.65 -27.15
CA PRO A 221 12.72 -0.62 -26.17
C PRO A 221 12.97 0.83 -25.73
N VAL A 222 12.92 1.11 -24.43
CA VAL A 222 13.11 2.46 -23.90
C VAL A 222 14.33 2.55 -22.98
N LYS A 223 14.77 3.76 -22.62
CA LYS A 223 15.98 3.96 -21.83
C LYS A 223 15.62 4.09 -20.34
N HIS A 224 15.73 3.01 -19.59
CA HIS A 224 15.60 3.06 -18.13
C HIS A 224 16.54 2.02 -17.51
N CYS A 225 16.01 0.88 -17.06
CA CYS A 225 16.76 -0.30 -16.67
C CYS A 225 16.85 -1.31 -17.84
N ALA A 226 17.57 -2.42 -17.61
CA ALA A 226 17.61 -3.53 -18.56
C ALA A 226 16.20 -4.10 -18.81
N PHE A 227 15.87 -4.36 -20.08
CA PHE A 227 14.56 -4.85 -20.51
C PHE A 227 13.36 -3.92 -20.20
N ALA A 228 13.60 -2.60 -20.12
CA ALA A 228 12.52 -1.61 -20.08
C ALA A 228 11.85 -1.41 -21.45
N TYR A 229 10.51 -1.39 -21.48
CA TYR A 229 9.73 -1.18 -22.70
C TYR A 229 8.57 -0.21 -22.49
N GLY A 230 8.37 0.66 -23.49
CA GLY A 230 7.09 1.34 -23.74
C GLY A 230 6.15 0.42 -24.54
N LEU A 231 4.85 0.70 -24.47
CA LEU A 231 3.79 -0.12 -25.05
C LEU A 231 2.91 0.72 -25.98
N ALA A 232 2.82 0.33 -27.25
CA ALA A 232 1.89 0.91 -28.22
C ALA A 232 0.82 -0.10 -28.62
N ILE A 233 -0.45 0.28 -28.52
CA ILE A 233 -1.60 -0.54 -28.91
C ILE A 233 -2.40 0.22 -29.97
N THR A 234 -2.67 -0.43 -31.11
CA THR A 234 -3.60 0.07 -32.13
C THR A 234 -4.84 -0.81 -32.14
N SER A 235 -6.02 -0.23 -31.89
CA SER A 235 -7.32 -0.91 -31.93
C SER A 235 -7.82 -1.12 -33.37
N ASN A 236 -8.90 -1.89 -33.53
CA ASN A 236 -9.49 -2.17 -34.84
C ASN A 236 -10.05 -0.91 -35.54
N ASN A 237 -10.52 0.10 -34.78
CA ASN A 237 -10.89 1.41 -35.31
C ASN A 237 -9.70 2.37 -35.51
N ASN A 238 -8.46 1.85 -35.52
CA ASN A 238 -7.19 2.57 -35.69
C ASN A 238 -6.88 3.62 -34.61
N PHE A 239 -7.60 3.64 -33.49
CA PHE A 239 -7.19 4.45 -32.34
C PHE A 239 -5.88 3.90 -31.78
N ARG A 240 -4.92 4.78 -31.47
CA ARG A 240 -3.59 4.39 -30.98
C ARG A 240 -3.38 4.91 -29.56
N TYR A 241 -3.17 3.97 -28.64
CA TYR A 241 -2.67 4.21 -27.30
C TYR A 241 -1.15 4.05 -27.32
N VAL A 242 -0.43 4.93 -26.61
CA VAL A 242 1.00 4.78 -26.35
C VAL A 242 1.24 5.07 -24.88
N TYR A 243 1.91 4.15 -24.19
CA TYR A 243 2.37 4.29 -22.82
C TYR A 243 3.89 4.21 -22.80
N SER A 244 4.56 5.17 -22.18
CA SER A 244 6.03 5.28 -22.19
C SER A 244 6.72 4.21 -21.36
N GLY A 245 6.06 3.69 -20.31
CA GLY A 245 6.75 3.14 -19.15
C GLY A 245 7.49 4.24 -18.37
N ASP A 246 8.28 3.85 -17.37
CA ASP A 246 9.32 4.72 -16.82
C ASP A 246 10.51 4.73 -17.77
N THR A 247 10.97 5.93 -18.14
CA THR A 247 12.06 6.08 -19.10
C THR A 247 12.62 7.49 -19.17
N GLU A 248 13.88 7.59 -19.63
CA GLU A 248 14.23 8.71 -20.50
C GLU A 248 13.30 8.70 -21.70
N PRO A 249 12.69 9.83 -22.08
CA PRO A 249 12.39 9.98 -23.47
C PRO A 249 13.69 9.71 -24.26
N CYS A 250 13.62 8.95 -25.35
CA CYS A 250 14.79 8.35 -26.01
C CYS A 250 14.61 8.36 -27.54
N ASP A 251 15.61 8.02 -28.37
CA ASP A 251 15.43 8.01 -29.85
C ASP A 251 14.75 6.75 -30.40
N SER A 252 14.64 5.71 -29.57
CA SER A 252 13.75 4.56 -29.76
C SER A 252 12.29 4.95 -29.58
N LEU A 253 12.08 5.98 -28.75
CA LEU A 253 11.09 6.98 -29.02
C LEU A 253 11.58 7.83 -30.24
N LEU A 254 12.19 9.05 -30.19
CA LEU A 254 12.66 10.09 -31.21
C LEU A 254 12.88 9.79 -32.71
N LYS A 255 12.36 8.68 -33.18
CA LYS A 255 11.17 8.73 -34.03
C LYS A 255 9.82 8.99 -33.26
N PHE A 256 9.82 9.41 -31.97
CA PHE A 256 8.71 9.44 -30.98
C PHE A 256 8.86 10.03 -29.49
N ALA A 257 9.78 10.73 -28.74
CA ALA A 257 10.95 11.65 -28.74
C ALA A 257 11.85 11.58 -27.43
N ARG A 258 12.81 12.53 -27.14
CA ARG A 258 13.98 12.48 -26.16
C ARG A 258 14.01 13.63 -25.06
N THR A 259 14.64 13.69 -23.83
CA THR A 259 15.74 13.02 -23.00
C THR A 259 15.46 12.90 -21.45
N ASN A 260 16.31 12.19 -20.64
CA ASN A 260 16.44 12.11 -19.13
C ASN A 260 15.69 11.03 -18.29
N PHE A 261 16.42 10.22 -17.48
CA PHE A 261 16.02 8.97 -16.73
C PHE A 261 14.61 8.82 -16.11
N HIS A 262 13.96 9.90 -15.72
CA HIS A 262 12.49 9.99 -15.82
C HIS A 262 12.19 11.35 -16.45
N SER A 263 11.33 11.38 -17.48
CA SER A 263 10.90 12.62 -18.15
C SER A 263 10.51 13.69 -17.13
N THR A 264 11.06 14.90 -17.22
CA THR A 264 10.39 16.07 -16.61
C THR A 264 9.03 16.29 -17.30
N GLN A 265 8.14 17.06 -16.67
CA GLN A 265 6.83 17.35 -17.26
C GLN A 265 6.96 18.04 -18.63
N SER A 266 7.86 19.01 -18.76
CA SER A 266 8.10 19.74 -20.01
C SER A 266 8.67 18.81 -21.09
N GLU A 267 9.61 17.93 -20.74
CA GLU A 267 10.11 16.91 -21.68
C GLU A 267 9.00 15.96 -22.11
N ALA A 268 8.16 15.45 -21.19
CA ALA A 268 7.04 14.58 -21.53
C ALA A 268 6.00 15.24 -22.46
N ILE A 269 5.74 16.54 -22.27
CA ILE A 269 4.84 17.33 -23.13
C ILE A 269 5.48 17.57 -24.51
N GLU A 270 6.74 18.00 -24.55
CA GLU A 270 7.49 18.21 -25.79
C GLU A 270 7.61 16.91 -26.59
N VAL A 271 7.80 15.80 -25.89
CA VAL A 271 7.80 14.46 -26.47
C VAL A 271 6.47 14.16 -27.14
N SER A 272 5.36 14.33 -26.41
CA SER A 272 4.01 14.16 -26.93
C SER A 272 3.68 15.09 -28.11
N ARG A 273 4.22 16.32 -28.10
CA ARG A 273 4.12 17.30 -29.21
C ARG A 273 4.85 16.80 -30.45
N LEU A 274 6.07 16.30 -30.30
CA LEU A 274 6.88 15.75 -31.40
C LEU A 274 6.29 14.45 -31.96
N MET A 275 5.63 13.64 -31.12
CA MET A 275 4.80 12.49 -31.53
C MET A 275 3.56 12.89 -32.34
N ARG A 276 3.18 14.18 -32.34
CA ARG A 276 1.89 14.71 -32.83
C ARG A 276 0.70 14.03 -32.15
N ALA A 277 0.80 13.76 -30.86
CA ALA A 277 -0.28 13.11 -30.10
C ALA A 277 -1.54 13.99 -30.07
N LYS A 278 -2.70 13.42 -30.42
CA LYS A 278 -3.99 14.13 -30.39
C LYS A 278 -4.37 14.57 -28.97
N PHE A 279 -3.95 13.80 -27.96
CA PHE A 279 -4.13 14.13 -26.55
C PHE A 279 -3.00 13.52 -25.71
N THR A 280 -2.62 14.19 -24.62
CA THR A 280 -1.55 13.80 -23.70
C THR A 280 -2.13 13.61 -22.30
N ILE A 281 -1.84 12.48 -21.65
CA ILE A 281 -2.15 12.26 -20.23
C ILE A 281 -0.83 12.13 -19.49
N LEU A 282 -0.57 13.04 -18.55
CA LEU A 282 0.63 13.02 -17.71
C LEU A 282 0.34 12.23 -16.44
N THR A 283 1.25 11.33 -16.08
CA THR A 283 1.12 10.41 -14.93
C THR A 283 2.50 10.14 -14.30
N HIS A 284 2.56 9.26 -13.31
CA HIS A 284 3.76 8.87 -12.56
C HIS A 284 4.53 10.06 -11.94
N PHE A 285 3.80 11.02 -11.38
CA PHE A 285 4.39 12.15 -10.68
C PHE A 285 5.07 11.71 -9.38
N SER A 286 6.27 12.23 -9.10
CA SER A 286 6.94 12.02 -7.82
C SER A 286 6.04 12.45 -6.65
N GLN A 287 5.94 11.62 -5.61
CA GLN A 287 5.17 11.89 -4.39
C GLN A 287 5.50 13.23 -3.72
N ARG A 288 6.69 13.79 -4.00
CA ARG A 288 7.12 15.14 -3.56
C ARG A 288 6.20 16.27 -4.06
N TYR A 289 5.49 16.08 -5.18
CA TYR A 289 4.49 17.02 -5.71
C TYR A 289 3.11 16.91 -5.01
N GLY A 290 2.90 15.93 -4.14
CA GLY A 290 1.68 15.80 -3.33
C GLY A 290 0.39 15.68 -4.13
N LYS A 291 -0.54 16.62 -3.94
CA LYS A 291 -1.93 16.51 -4.43
C LYS A 291 -2.14 16.91 -5.90
N LEU A 292 -1.40 17.91 -6.37
CA LEU A 292 -1.52 18.43 -7.73
C LEU A 292 -0.12 18.92 -8.14
N PRO A 293 0.48 18.39 -9.22
CA PRO A 293 1.72 18.93 -9.75
C PRO A 293 1.47 20.33 -10.32
N TYR A 294 2.41 21.25 -10.07
CA TYR A 294 2.46 22.49 -10.84
C TYR A 294 2.95 22.15 -12.25
N ILE A 295 2.11 22.41 -13.26
CA ILE A 295 2.44 22.26 -14.68
C ILE A 295 2.10 23.58 -15.37
N ALA A 296 3.10 24.26 -15.95
CA ALA A 296 2.89 25.57 -16.58
C ALA A 296 1.96 25.50 -17.80
N GLU A 297 1.95 24.36 -18.51
CA GLU A 297 1.22 24.15 -19.76
C GLU A 297 -0.19 23.56 -19.57
N MET A 298 -0.71 23.52 -18.32
CA MET A 298 -2.04 23.01 -17.97
C MET A 298 -3.20 23.65 -18.76
N ASN A 299 -2.99 24.82 -19.36
CA ASN A 299 -4.02 25.56 -20.08
C ASN A 299 -4.21 25.08 -21.55
N ARG A 300 -3.46 24.07 -22.00
CA ARG A 300 -3.64 23.47 -23.34
C ARG A 300 -4.79 22.46 -23.36
N SER A 301 -5.68 22.63 -24.33
CA SER A 301 -6.89 21.81 -24.55
C SER A 301 -6.63 20.34 -24.94
N ASN A 302 -5.37 19.91 -25.04
CA ASN A 302 -4.98 18.53 -25.32
C ASN A 302 -4.05 17.90 -24.26
N ILE A 303 -3.95 18.49 -23.06
CA ILE A 303 -3.11 17.99 -21.95
C ILE A 303 -3.97 17.78 -20.70
N GLY A 304 -4.01 16.53 -20.21
CA GLY A 304 -4.66 16.15 -18.96
C GLY A 304 -3.68 15.60 -17.92
N ILE A 305 -4.07 15.69 -16.65
CA ILE A 305 -3.36 15.10 -15.50
C ILE A 305 -4.10 13.82 -15.10
N ALA A 306 -3.36 12.72 -14.93
CA ALA A 306 -3.88 11.50 -14.33
C ALA A 306 -3.87 11.59 -12.80
N PHE A 307 -4.87 10.96 -12.17
CA PHE A 307 -4.96 10.77 -10.74
C PHE A 307 -5.16 9.28 -10.42
N ASP A 308 -4.82 8.85 -9.20
CA ASP A 308 -5.06 7.46 -8.74
C ASP A 308 -6.50 7.04 -9.04
N ASN A 309 -6.73 5.80 -9.48
CA ASN A 309 -8.07 5.24 -9.77
C ASN A 309 -8.90 5.95 -10.86
N MET A 310 -8.39 7.01 -11.49
CA MET A 310 -9.04 7.71 -12.60
C MET A 310 -9.30 6.75 -13.76
N ARG A 311 -10.54 6.74 -14.27
CA ARG A 311 -10.94 5.97 -15.46
C ARG A 311 -11.35 6.95 -16.56
N LEU A 312 -11.05 6.59 -17.81
CA LEU A 312 -11.29 7.42 -18.98
C LEU A 312 -11.79 6.57 -20.14
N ASP A 313 -12.84 7.04 -20.79
CA ASP A 313 -13.13 6.65 -22.17
C ASP A 313 -12.41 7.62 -23.13
N PRO A 314 -12.00 7.21 -24.35
CA PRO A 314 -11.45 8.12 -25.35
C PRO A 314 -12.34 9.33 -25.70
N THR A 315 -13.65 9.25 -25.47
CA THR A 315 -14.59 10.37 -25.60
C THR A 315 -14.48 11.42 -24.49
N ASP A 316 -13.89 11.08 -23.33
CA ASP A 316 -13.72 12.00 -22.20
C ASP A 316 -12.47 12.88 -22.28
N LEU A 317 -11.52 12.53 -23.14
CA LEU A 317 -10.25 13.26 -23.29
C LEU A 317 -10.45 14.79 -23.41
N PRO A 318 -11.38 15.33 -24.23
CA PRO A 318 -11.61 16.77 -24.32
C PRO A 318 -12.16 17.43 -23.06
N ARG A 319 -12.72 16.66 -22.10
CA ARG A 319 -13.22 17.16 -20.82
C ARG A 319 -12.11 17.37 -19.79
N ILE A 320 -11.07 16.54 -19.81
CA ILE A 320 -10.03 16.53 -18.76
C ILE A 320 -9.40 17.93 -18.54
N PRO A 321 -9.03 18.70 -19.58
CA PRO A 321 -8.41 20.01 -19.39
C PRO A 321 -9.35 21.05 -18.74
N LEU A 322 -10.67 20.85 -18.82
CA LEU A 322 -11.66 21.74 -18.18
C LEU A 322 -11.58 21.68 -16.65
N LEU A 323 -11.04 20.59 -16.09
CA LEU A 323 -10.80 20.46 -14.65
C LEU A 323 -9.59 21.27 -14.18
N ASN A 324 -8.67 21.67 -15.06
CA ASN A 324 -7.37 22.21 -14.66
C ASN A 324 -7.49 23.54 -13.87
N GLU A 325 -8.42 24.43 -14.22
CA GLU A 325 -8.67 25.65 -13.44
C GLU A 325 -9.41 25.38 -12.11
N PRO A 326 -10.54 24.64 -12.05
CA PRO A 326 -11.13 24.19 -10.78
C PRO A 326 -10.15 23.48 -9.84
N LEU A 327 -9.24 22.65 -10.37
CA LEU A 327 -8.18 21.99 -9.61
C LEU A 327 -7.17 22.97 -9.02
N LYS A 328 -6.72 23.98 -9.79
CA LYS A 328 -5.84 25.04 -9.28
C LYS A 328 -6.50 25.83 -8.16
N VAL A 329 -7.78 26.19 -8.29
CA VAL A 329 -8.53 26.89 -7.23
C VAL A 329 -8.65 26.01 -5.98
N MET A 330 -9.09 24.76 -6.15
CA MET A 330 -9.26 23.80 -5.04
C MET A 330 -7.96 23.46 -4.30
N TYR A 331 -6.81 23.58 -4.97
CA TYR A 331 -5.48 23.28 -4.42
C TYR A 331 -4.53 24.48 -4.39
N ALA A 332 -5.04 25.73 -4.43
CA ALA A 332 -4.22 26.95 -4.46
C ALA A 332 -3.17 26.98 -3.32
N LYS A 333 -3.60 26.77 -2.07
CA LYS A 333 -2.72 26.70 -0.88
C LYS A 333 -1.69 25.56 -0.91
N HIS A 334 -1.84 24.57 -1.79
CA HIS A 334 -0.85 23.51 -2.03
C HIS A 334 0.13 23.91 -3.13
N LEU A 335 -0.36 24.51 -4.22
CA LEU A 335 0.48 25.05 -5.30
C LEU A 335 1.40 26.17 -4.82
N GLU A 336 0.91 27.11 -3.99
CA GLU A 336 1.71 28.15 -3.34
C GLU A 336 2.87 27.56 -2.52
N ARG A 337 2.60 26.52 -1.73
CA ARG A 337 3.61 25.83 -0.91
C ARG A 337 4.65 25.09 -1.75
N ILE A 338 4.26 24.53 -2.91
CA ILE A 338 5.20 23.94 -3.86
C ILE A 338 6.07 25.02 -4.50
N ARG A 339 5.46 26.12 -4.96
CA ARG A 339 6.16 27.25 -5.56
C ARG A 339 7.21 27.83 -4.61
N LEU A 340 6.82 28.15 -3.37
CA LEU A 340 7.74 28.68 -2.35
C LEU A 340 8.89 27.70 -2.04
N ARG A 341 8.63 26.38 -2.04
CA ARG A 341 9.67 25.36 -1.89
C ARG A 341 10.61 25.31 -3.10
N ALA A 342 10.09 25.42 -4.32
CA ALA A 342 10.89 25.44 -5.54
C ALA A 342 11.77 26.70 -5.62
N GLU A 343 11.23 27.87 -5.32
CA GLU A 343 11.99 29.13 -5.22
C GLU A 343 13.06 29.07 -4.12
N THR A 344 12.75 28.46 -2.97
CA THR A 344 13.74 28.26 -1.87
C THR A 344 14.85 27.29 -2.28
N TYR A 345 14.51 26.23 -3.02
CA TYR A 345 15.47 25.27 -3.55
C TYR A 345 16.39 25.95 -4.57
N GLN A 346 15.82 26.66 -5.56
CA GLN A 346 16.58 27.45 -6.54
C GLN A 346 17.56 28.39 -5.85
N ARG A 347 17.09 29.25 -4.93
CA ARG A 347 17.95 30.20 -4.20
C ARG A 347 19.14 29.55 -3.48
N LYS A 348 19.00 28.32 -2.96
CA LYS A 348 20.14 27.60 -2.36
C LYS A 348 21.21 27.24 -3.39
N TYR A 349 20.81 26.62 -4.50
CA TYR A 349 21.75 26.15 -5.53
C TYR A 349 22.20 27.27 -6.51
N SER A 350 21.55 28.43 -6.48
CA SER A 350 22.00 29.66 -7.17
C SER A 350 23.18 30.37 -6.49
N HIS A 351 23.60 29.94 -5.30
CA HIS A 351 24.77 30.49 -4.59
C HIS A 351 25.95 29.50 -4.50
N GLU A 352 25.88 28.37 -5.22
CA GLU A 352 26.91 27.32 -5.26
C GLU A 352 27.58 27.19 -6.65
N ASN A 353 27.41 28.19 -7.53
CA ASN A 353 28.06 28.32 -8.84
C ASN A 353 28.59 29.74 -9.05
#